data_AF-A0A6P3FCK5-F1
#
_entry.id   AF-A0A6P3FCK5-F1
#
_cell.length_a   1.000
_cell.length_b   1.000
_cell.length_c   1.000
_cell.angle_alpha   90.00
_cell.angle_beta   90.00
_cell.angle_gamma   90.00
#
_symmetry.space_group_name_H-M   'P 1'
#
loop_
_entity.id
_entity.type
_entity.pdbx_description
1 polymer ?
#
loop_
_entity_poly.entity_id
_entity_poly.type
_entity_poly.pdbx_seq_one_letter_code
_entity_poly.pdbx_strand_id
1 'polypeptide(L)'
;MRRARSSAAKKPREQKRSGASSAPGTAASAPRDSRARRSASKSGGGSRAASRHPSAKKRPKPSPPRAPEAGSKELPPAELALLPPPPPPTPATPTSSVSMLDLGEQKERWETFQKRQRLSFEGAAKLLLDTFEYQGLVKHTGGCHCGAVRFEVWASADLHIFDCNCSICKKKQNKHFIVPASRFKLLKGAESITTYTFNTNKAQHTFCKRCGVQSFYTPRSNPGGFGIAPHCLDEGTVRSVVIEEFNGSDWEKAMKEHKTIKNMSKE
;
A
#
# COMPACT_ATOMS: atom_id res chain seq x y z
N MET A 1 -27.16 59.29 -11.65
CA MET A 1 -28.52 58.78 -11.41
C MET A 1 -28.57 57.31 -11.90
N ARG A 2 -28.66 56.34 -10.98
CA ARG A 2 -29.72 55.31 -10.83
C ARG A 2 -29.85 54.34 -12.04
N ARG A 3 -29.78 53.01 -11.93
CA ARG A 3 -30.08 52.06 -10.83
C ARG A 3 -29.41 50.70 -11.10
N ALA A 4 -28.95 50.07 -10.02
CA ALA A 4 -28.63 48.65 -9.94
C ALA A 4 -29.89 47.77 -9.98
N ARG A 5 -29.76 46.51 -10.41
CA ARG A 5 -30.69 45.43 -10.06
C ARG A 5 -29.90 44.21 -9.61
N SER A 6 -30.26 43.76 -8.41
CA SER A 6 -29.78 42.59 -7.69
C SER A 6 -30.96 41.61 -7.56
N SER A 7 -30.73 40.30 -7.68
CA SER A 7 -31.61 39.25 -7.15
C SER A 7 -30.78 37.97 -6.98
N ALA A 8 -30.37 37.62 -5.77
CA ALA A 8 -31.13 36.89 -4.74
C ALA A 8 -31.02 35.37 -4.90
N ALA A 9 -30.27 34.78 -3.96
CA ALA A 9 -30.02 33.37 -3.76
C ALA A 9 -31.29 32.62 -3.29
N LYS A 10 -31.51 31.42 -3.83
CA LYS A 10 -32.48 30.44 -3.31
C LYS A 10 -31.78 29.48 -2.33
N LYS A 11 -32.25 29.46 -1.08
CA LYS A 11 -31.92 28.43 -0.08
C LYS A 11 -32.74 27.14 -0.33
N PRO A 12 -32.25 25.95 0.10
CA PRO A 12 -32.93 24.68 -0.11
C PRO A 12 -34.01 24.41 0.96
N ARG A 13 -34.99 23.61 0.54
CA ARG A 13 -36.22 23.25 1.27
C ARG A 13 -35.98 22.04 2.17
N GLU A 14 -36.23 22.22 3.45
CA GLU A 14 -36.16 21.24 4.53
C GLU A 14 -37.31 20.22 4.42
N GLN A 15 -37.01 18.92 4.44
CA GLN A 15 -38.01 17.85 4.50
C GLN A 15 -38.02 17.22 5.90
N LYS A 16 -39.14 17.44 6.58
CA LYS A 16 -39.50 16.94 7.91
C LYS A 16 -39.94 15.47 7.80
N ARG A 17 -39.22 14.54 8.44
CA ARG A 17 -39.65 13.14 8.61
C ARG A 17 -40.36 13.00 9.95
N SER A 18 -41.63 12.62 9.92
CA SER A 18 -42.43 12.20 11.08
C SER A 18 -42.14 10.74 11.42
N GLY A 19 -41.95 10.45 12.71
CA GLY A 19 -41.85 9.10 13.25
C GLY A 19 -43.22 8.49 13.55
N ALA A 20 -43.28 7.16 13.56
CA ALA A 20 -44.30 6.35 14.21
C ALA A 20 -43.66 5.05 14.70
N SER A 21 -43.79 4.79 16.00
CA SER A 21 -43.38 3.56 16.69
C SER A 21 -44.58 2.63 16.81
N SER A 22 -44.38 1.30 16.72
CA SER A 22 -45.05 0.23 17.50
C SER A 22 -44.56 -1.17 17.05
N ALA A 23 -44.26 -2.05 17.99
CA ALA A 23 -43.94 -3.49 17.85
C ALA A 23 -45.00 -4.32 18.63
N PRO A 24 -44.87 -5.66 18.84
CA PRO A 24 -44.34 -6.77 18.04
C PRO A 24 -45.40 -7.88 17.81
N GLY A 25 -45.09 -8.89 16.97
CA GLY A 25 -45.91 -10.11 16.83
C GLY A 25 -45.06 -11.33 16.47
N THR A 26 -45.01 -12.31 17.37
CA THR A 26 -44.36 -13.61 17.26
C THR A 26 -45.25 -14.64 16.56
N ALA A 27 -44.72 -15.42 15.62
CA ALA A 27 -45.13 -16.82 15.39
C ALA A 27 -44.10 -17.54 14.50
N ALA A 28 -43.92 -18.83 14.77
CA ALA A 28 -42.78 -19.65 14.39
C ALA A 28 -43.07 -20.63 13.23
N SER A 29 -41.97 -21.14 12.67
CA SER A 29 -41.75 -22.52 12.19
C SER A 29 -42.24 -23.00 10.81
N ALA A 30 -41.21 -23.29 9.98
CA ALA A 30 -40.93 -24.55 9.29
C ALA A 30 -41.34 -24.76 7.80
N PRO A 31 -40.55 -25.57 7.05
CA PRO A 31 -40.29 -25.37 5.61
C PRO A 31 -40.96 -26.42 4.71
N ARG A 32 -41.03 -26.15 3.40
CA ARG A 32 -41.38 -27.15 2.39
C ARG A 32 -40.51 -27.05 1.13
N ASP A 33 -39.66 -28.07 1.02
CA ASP A 33 -39.35 -28.91 -0.14
C ASP A 33 -39.54 -28.43 -1.60
N SER A 34 -38.40 -28.46 -2.29
CA SER A 34 -38.12 -29.20 -3.53
C SER A 34 -39.25 -29.44 -4.56
N ARG A 35 -39.05 -28.91 -5.78
CA ARG A 35 -39.23 -29.72 -6.99
C ARG A 35 -38.55 -29.13 -8.22
N ALA A 36 -37.56 -29.87 -8.70
CA ALA A 36 -37.06 -29.82 -10.07
C ALA A 36 -38.18 -30.17 -11.06
N ARG A 37 -38.22 -29.48 -12.21
CA ARG A 37 -38.91 -29.95 -13.42
C ARG A 37 -37.94 -29.94 -14.59
N ARG A 38 -37.57 -31.15 -15.02
CA ARG A 38 -37.09 -31.49 -16.37
C ARG A 38 -38.24 -32.14 -17.13
N SER A 39 -38.43 -31.80 -18.41
CA SER A 39 -38.73 -32.69 -19.55
C SER A 39 -38.96 -31.84 -20.82
N ALA A 40 -38.13 -32.01 -21.86
CA ALA A 40 -38.40 -32.82 -23.08
C ALA A 40 -39.10 -31.98 -24.17
N SER A 41 -38.36 -31.41 -25.13
CA SER A 41 -38.02 -31.97 -26.45
C SER A 41 -39.20 -32.10 -27.42
N LYS A 42 -39.18 -31.33 -28.52
CA LYS A 42 -39.66 -31.78 -29.83
C LYS A 42 -38.83 -31.13 -30.95
N SER A 43 -38.57 -31.99 -31.93
CA SER A 43 -37.69 -31.95 -33.09
C SER A 43 -38.33 -31.32 -34.33
N GLY A 44 -37.51 -30.88 -35.31
CA GLY A 44 -37.91 -30.92 -36.72
C GLY A 44 -37.22 -29.92 -37.67
N GLY A 45 -36.35 -30.44 -38.55
CA GLY A 45 -35.95 -29.89 -39.87
C GLY A 45 -34.86 -28.80 -39.84
N GLY A 46 -33.69 -28.91 -40.46
CA GLY A 46 -33.26 -29.73 -41.60
C GLY A 46 -32.89 -28.82 -42.78
N SER A 47 -31.60 -28.47 -42.92
CA SER A 47 -31.00 -28.17 -44.23
C SER A 47 -29.47 -28.26 -44.15
N ARG A 48 -28.94 -29.11 -45.04
CA ARG A 48 -27.53 -29.44 -45.25
C ARG A 48 -26.80 -28.28 -45.92
N ALA A 49 -25.56 -28.02 -45.51
CA ALA A 49 -24.55 -27.41 -46.37
C ALA A 49 -23.18 -27.99 -46.02
N ALA A 50 -22.38 -28.17 -47.06
CA ALA A 50 -21.31 -29.15 -47.18
C ALA A 50 -20.04 -28.84 -46.38
N SER A 51 -19.41 -29.93 -45.95
CA SER A 51 -18.08 -30.04 -45.38
C SER A 51 -17.00 -29.47 -46.30
N ARG A 52 -16.16 -28.58 -45.77
CA ARG A 52 -14.80 -28.33 -46.27
C ARG A 52 -13.85 -28.13 -45.09
N HIS A 53 -13.07 -29.16 -44.77
CA HIS A 53 -11.91 -29.08 -43.89
C HIS A 53 -10.78 -28.32 -44.59
N PRO A 54 -10.13 -27.33 -43.94
CA PRO A 54 -8.78 -26.93 -44.28
C PRO A 54 -7.76 -27.63 -43.37
N SER A 55 -6.74 -28.17 -44.04
CA SER A 55 -5.65 -29.00 -43.54
C SER A 55 -4.92 -28.48 -42.30
N ALA A 56 -4.59 -29.42 -41.41
CA ALA A 56 -3.64 -29.26 -40.32
C ALA A 56 -2.29 -28.76 -40.85
N LYS A 57 -1.88 -27.56 -40.44
CA LYS A 57 -0.52 -27.07 -40.66
C LYS A 57 0.44 -27.85 -39.75
N LYS A 58 1.38 -28.56 -40.38
CA LYS A 58 2.46 -29.34 -39.76
C LYS A 58 3.29 -28.45 -38.83
N ARG A 59 3.46 -28.89 -37.57
CA ARG A 59 4.50 -28.41 -36.66
C ARG A 59 5.89 -28.74 -37.25
N PRO A 60 6.86 -27.81 -37.26
CA PRO A 60 8.25 -28.17 -37.53
C PRO A 60 8.81 -29.03 -36.39
N LYS A 61 9.52 -30.10 -36.76
CA LYS A 61 10.21 -31.02 -35.83
C LYS A 61 11.44 -30.32 -35.20
N PRO A 62 11.78 -30.59 -33.93
CA PRO A 62 13.04 -30.15 -33.35
C PRO A 62 14.21 -30.95 -33.94
N SER A 63 15.32 -30.27 -34.22
CA SER A 63 16.59 -30.86 -34.66
C SER A 63 17.24 -31.70 -33.55
N PRO A 64 18.02 -32.75 -33.88
CA PRO A 64 18.70 -33.59 -32.90
C PRO A 64 19.82 -32.83 -32.16
N PRO A 65 20.18 -33.24 -30.92
CA PRO A 65 21.26 -32.61 -30.18
C PRO A 65 22.61 -32.89 -30.85
N ARG A 66 23.42 -31.83 -30.94
CA ARG A 66 24.81 -31.86 -31.41
C ARG A 66 25.69 -32.55 -30.35
N ALA A 67 26.57 -33.45 -30.79
CA ALA A 67 27.56 -34.14 -29.95
C ALA A 67 28.50 -33.15 -29.23
N PRO A 68 29.05 -33.49 -28.06
CA PRO A 68 29.97 -32.62 -27.35
C PRO A 68 31.33 -32.63 -28.06
N GLU A 69 31.81 -31.46 -28.48
CA GLU A 69 33.19 -31.27 -28.91
C GLU A 69 34.10 -31.17 -27.67
N ALA A 70 35.17 -31.96 -27.69
CA ALA A 70 36.24 -31.93 -26.69
C ALA A 70 37.03 -30.62 -26.83
N GLY A 71 36.76 -29.68 -25.94
CA GLY A 71 37.50 -28.43 -25.77
C GLY A 71 38.41 -28.49 -24.54
N SER A 72 39.65 -28.10 -24.74
CA SER A 72 40.82 -28.10 -23.86
C SER A 72 40.53 -27.67 -22.41
N LYS A 73 41.08 -28.43 -21.45
CA LYS A 73 41.15 -28.07 -20.03
C LYS A 73 41.95 -26.78 -19.85
N GLU A 74 41.26 -25.66 -19.66
CA GLU A 74 41.83 -24.47 -19.06
C GLU A 74 41.68 -24.60 -17.54
N LEU A 75 42.80 -24.63 -16.81
CA LEU A 75 42.81 -24.71 -15.35
C LEU A 75 42.16 -23.45 -14.76
N PRO A 76 41.33 -23.57 -13.71
CA PRO A 76 40.84 -22.41 -13.00
C PRO A 76 42.02 -21.67 -12.34
N PRO A 77 42.00 -20.32 -12.29
CA PRO A 77 43.02 -19.57 -11.59
C PRO A 77 43.02 -19.96 -10.11
N ALA A 78 44.22 -20.11 -9.55
CA ALA A 78 44.44 -20.45 -8.16
C ALA A 78 43.62 -19.53 -7.24
N GLU A 79 42.81 -20.15 -6.39
CA GLU A 79 42.05 -19.50 -5.34
C GLU A 79 43.05 -18.81 -4.41
N LEU A 80 43.17 -17.49 -4.54
CA LEU A 80 43.87 -16.64 -3.57
C LEU A 80 43.12 -16.81 -2.25
N ALA A 81 43.68 -17.65 -1.38
CA ALA A 81 43.17 -17.88 -0.03
C ALA A 81 43.04 -16.52 0.66
N LEU A 82 41.80 -16.06 0.80
CA LEU A 82 41.48 -14.89 1.59
C LEU A 82 41.94 -15.17 3.01
N LEU A 83 42.91 -14.38 3.49
CA LEU A 83 43.29 -14.40 4.90
C LEU A 83 42.03 -14.16 5.74
N PRO A 84 41.83 -14.91 6.83
CA PRO A 84 40.71 -14.68 7.71
C PRO A 84 40.72 -13.22 8.21
N PRO A 85 39.55 -12.58 8.37
CA PRO A 85 39.49 -11.22 8.89
C PRO A 85 40.17 -11.16 10.26
N PRO A 86 40.85 -10.05 10.59
CA PRO A 86 41.45 -9.90 11.91
C PRO A 86 40.38 -10.06 12.99
N PRO A 87 40.71 -10.65 14.15
CA PRO A 87 39.77 -10.76 15.25
C PRO A 87 39.25 -9.37 15.61
N PRO A 88 37.97 -9.26 16.04
CA PRO A 88 37.43 -7.99 16.50
C PRO A 88 38.34 -7.44 17.61
N PRO A 89 38.60 -6.11 17.65
CA PRO A 89 39.37 -5.53 18.73
C PRO A 89 38.72 -5.93 20.05
N THR A 90 39.52 -6.46 20.96
CA THR A 90 39.09 -6.73 22.34
C THR A 90 38.49 -5.44 22.90
N PRO A 91 37.28 -5.48 23.49
CA PRO A 91 36.70 -4.29 24.09
C PRO A 91 37.68 -3.78 25.14
N ALA A 92 38.29 -2.63 24.86
CA ALA A 92 39.10 -1.93 25.83
C ALA A 92 38.20 -1.70 27.05
N THR A 93 38.66 -2.15 28.22
CA THR A 93 38.02 -1.88 29.49
C THR A 93 37.80 -0.37 29.57
N PRO A 94 36.56 0.13 29.74
CA PRO A 94 36.34 1.57 29.80
C PRO A 94 37.06 2.10 31.04
N THR A 95 38.16 2.82 30.80
CA THR A 95 38.87 3.55 31.84
C THR A 95 37.91 4.60 32.37
N SER A 96 37.55 4.45 33.64
CA SER A 96 36.59 5.32 34.32
C SER A 96 37.12 6.75 34.41
N SER A 97 36.43 7.68 33.79
CA SER A 97 36.03 8.96 34.40
C SER A 97 35.38 9.84 33.33
N VAL A 98 34.21 9.41 32.83
CA VAL A 98 33.26 10.41 32.36
C VAL A 98 32.65 10.98 33.64
N SER A 99 33.06 12.17 34.05
CA SER A 99 32.33 12.93 35.06
C SER A 99 30.87 12.98 34.60
N MET A 100 29.93 12.51 35.44
CA MET A 100 28.51 12.67 35.15
C MET A 100 28.26 14.16 34.96
N LEU A 101 27.98 14.56 33.71
CA LEU A 101 27.50 15.89 33.41
C LEU A 101 26.22 16.11 34.24
N ASP A 102 26.24 17.08 35.14
CA ASP A 102 25.04 17.47 35.87
C ASP A 102 24.10 18.18 34.91
N LEU A 103 23.07 17.46 34.49
CA LEU A 103 22.09 17.93 33.51
C LEU A 103 20.98 18.78 34.16
N GLY A 104 20.95 18.93 35.49
CA GLY A 104 20.00 19.78 36.21
C GLY A 104 18.55 19.69 35.70
N GLU A 105 17.97 20.85 35.39
CA GLU A 105 16.58 21.01 34.89
C GLU A 105 16.31 20.26 33.56
N GLN A 106 17.36 19.97 32.77
CA GLN A 106 17.22 19.17 31.53
C GLN A 106 16.87 17.72 31.82
N LYS A 107 17.39 17.16 32.93
CA LYS A 107 17.07 15.79 33.35
C LYS A 107 15.60 15.65 33.72
N GLU A 108 15.05 16.62 34.46
CA GLU A 108 13.65 16.62 34.88
C GLU A 108 12.69 16.79 33.69
N ARG A 109 13.02 17.70 32.77
CA ARG A 109 12.29 17.84 31.48
C ARG A 109 12.28 16.53 30.70
N TRP A 110 13.43 15.85 30.64
CA TRP A 110 13.58 14.58 29.93
C TRP A 110 12.79 13.43 30.57
N GLU A 111 12.82 13.30 31.88
CA GLU A 111 12.05 12.30 32.62
C GLU A 111 10.54 12.53 32.49
N THR A 112 10.11 13.80 32.50
CA THR A 112 8.70 14.18 32.27
C THR A 112 8.25 13.82 30.86
N PHE A 113 9.07 14.07 29.86
CA PHE A 113 8.80 13.68 28.48
C PHE A 113 8.66 12.15 28.33
N GLN A 114 9.59 11.38 28.88
CA GLN A 114 9.52 9.91 28.89
C GLN A 114 8.24 9.39 29.54
N LYS A 115 7.88 9.92 30.72
CA LYS A 115 6.65 9.54 31.44
C LYS A 115 5.40 9.85 30.62
N ARG A 116 5.33 11.04 29.99
CA ARG A 116 4.19 11.45 29.17
C ARG A 116 4.01 10.57 27.93
N GLN A 117 5.13 10.20 27.29
CA GLN A 117 5.11 9.38 26.08
C GLN A 117 5.10 7.87 26.37
N ARG A 118 5.28 7.46 27.64
CA ARG A 118 5.43 6.06 28.06
C ARG A 118 6.54 5.33 27.30
N LEU A 119 7.68 5.99 27.13
CA LEU A 119 8.84 5.47 26.38
C LEU A 119 10.01 5.12 27.31
N SER A 120 10.80 4.13 26.91
CA SER A 120 12.13 3.90 27.47
C SER A 120 13.08 5.05 27.10
N PHE A 121 14.24 5.11 27.76
CA PHE A 121 15.29 6.08 27.44
C PHE A 121 15.68 6.05 25.95
N GLU A 122 15.96 4.85 25.41
CA GLU A 122 16.26 4.65 24.00
C GLU A 122 15.09 5.04 23.09
N GLY A 123 13.85 4.70 23.49
CA GLY A 123 12.65 5.06 22.74
C GLY A 123 12.42 6.57 22.67
N ALA A 124 12.69 7.28 23.76
CA ALA A 124 12.61 8.73 23.81
C ALA A 124 13.74 9.40 23.00
N ALA A 125 14.98 8.90 23.11
CA ALA A 125 16.11 9.40 22.33
C ALA A 125 15.88 9.21 20.82
N LYS A 126 15.39 8.03 20.42
CA LYS A 126 15.00 7.76 19.04
C LYS A 126 13.88 8.70 18.59
N LEU A 127 12.85 8.91 19.41
CA LEU A 127 11.77 9.84 19.07
C LEU A 127 12.28 11.26 18.85
N LEU A 128 13.20 11.76 19.68
CA LEU A 128 13.80 13.07 19.48
C LEU A 128 14.60 13.17 18.18
N LEU A 129 15.43 12.16 17.89
CA LEU A 129 16.22 12.10 16.66
C LEU A 129 15.30 12.05 15.43
N ASP A 130 14.30 11.17 15.46
CA ASP A 130 13.29 11.07 14.39
C ASP A 130 12.52 12.41 14.25
N THR A 131 12.18 13.09 15.35
CA THR A 131 11.46 14.38 15.30
C THR A 131 12.33 15.51 14.74
N PHE A 132 13.64 15.46 15.01
CA PHE A 132 14.60 16.39 14.42
C PHE A 132 14.80 16.12 12.92
N GLU A 133 14.88 14.84 12.53
CA GLU A 133 15.02 14.40 11.14
C GLU A 133 13.75 14.68 10.32
N TYR A 134 12.58 14.60 10.95
CA TYR A 134 11.26 14.74 10.32
C TYR A 134 10.44 15.89 10.91
N GLN A 135 11.02 17.10 10.98
CA GLN A 135 10.33 18.28 11.48
C GLN A 135 8.96 18.49 10.79
N GLY A 136 7.92 18.66 11.60
CA GLY A 136 6.55 18.86 11.14
C GLY A 136 5.80 17.59 10.74
N LEU A 137 6.43 16.41 10.81
CA LEU A 137 5.77 15.12 10.61
C LEU A 137 5.42 14.48 11.96
N VAL A 138 4.45 13.57 11.91
CA VAL A 138 4.08 12.69 13.01
C VAL A 138 4.23 11.24 12.58
N LYS A 139 4.45 10.36 13.56
CA LYS A 139 4.47 8.93 13.30
C LYS A 139 3.05 8.39 13.28
N HIS A 140 2.65 7.86 12.13
CA HIS A 140 1.44 7.06 12.00
C HIS A 140 1.79 5.58 12.09
N THR A 141 0.89 4.78 12.64
CA THR A 141 0.94 3.32 12.56
C THR A 141 -0.26 2.84 11.76
N GLY A 142 -0.15 1.63 11.20
CA GLY A 142 -1.24 1.07 10.42
C GLY A 142 -0.97 -0.37 10.03
N GLY A 143 -1.89 -0.94 9.24
CA GLY A 143 -1.76 -2.30 8.79
C GLY A 143 -2.94 -2.81 7.98
N CYS A 144 -2.91 -4.10 7.67
CA CYS A 144 -4.04 -4.77 7.06
C CYS A 144 -5.14 -5.08 8.10
N HIS A 145 -6.35 -5.38 7.63
CA HIS A 145 -7.51 -5.66 8.48
C HIS A 145 -7.27 -6.78 9.51
N CYS A 146 -6.62 -7.88 9.12
CA CYS A 146 -6.39 -9.01 10.02
C CYS A 146 -5.18 -8.83 10.95
N GLY A 147 -4.49 -7.69 10.90
CA GLY A 147 -3.30 -7.40 11.73
C GLY A 147 -2.05 -8.21 11.41
N ALA A 148 -2.08 -9.05 10.37
CA ALA A 148 -0.91 -9.84 9.95
C ALA A 148 0.22 -8.96 9.40
N VAL A 149 -0.13 -7.85 8.76
CA VAL A 149 0.79 -6.86 8.20
C VAL A 149 0.66 -5.57 9.00
N ARG A 150 1.77 -5.08 9.56
CA ARG A 150 1.83 -3.85 10.37
C ARG A 150 3.01 -2.99 9.95
N PHE A 151 2.84 -1.68 9.94
CA PHE A 151 3.88 -0.72 9.57
C PHE A 151 3.81 0.55 10.42
N GLU A 152 4.89 1.32 10.39
CA GLU A 152 4.92 2.72 10.81
C GLU A 152 5.37 3.60 9.64
N VAL A 153 4.87 4.84 9.62
CA VAL A 153 5.19 5.83 8.60
C VAL A 153 5.25 7.24 9.18
N TRP A 154 6.26 8.01 8.80
CA TRP A 154 6.37 9.43 9.11
C TRP A 154 5.72 10.28 8.02
N ALA A 155 4.65 11.00 8.36
CA ALA A 155 3.93 11.88 7.43
C ALA A 155 3.26 13.05 8.17
N SER A 156 2.73 14.02 7.43
CA SER A 156 1.96 15.12 8.01
C SER A 156 0.67 14.61 8.65
N ALA A 157 0.28 15.17 9.80
CA ALA A 157 -1.05 14.92 10.37
C ALA A 157 -2.19 15.42 9.46
N ASP A 158 -1.91 16.43 8.61
CA ASP A 158 -2.81 16.87 7.54
C ASP A 158 -2.43 16.15 6.24
N LEU A 159 -3.20 15.13 5.88
CA LEU A 159 -2.89 14.24 4.77
C LEU A 159 -3.36 14.81 3.43
N HIS A 160 -2.46 14.81 2.45
CA HIS A 160 -2.79 15.06 1.05
C HIS A 160 -2.90 13.74 0.29
N ILE A 161 -4.12 13.40 -0.13
CA ILE A 161 -4.48 12.09 -0.69
C ILE A 161 -4.74 12.22 -2.19
N PHE A 162 -4.15 11.32 -2.98
CA PHE A 162 -4.46 11.18 -4.39
C PHE A 162 -5.53 10.11 -4.62
N ASP A 163 -6.58 10.48 -5.35
CA ASP A 163 -7.66 9.59 -5.77
C ASP A 163 -7.55 9.26 -7.26
N CYS A 164 -6.96 8.10 -7.56
CA CYS A 164 -6.62 7.72 -8.93
C CYS A 164 -7.76 6.95 -9.61
N ASN A 165 -8.12 7.38 -10.82
CA ASN A 165 -9.23 6.81 -11.58
C ASN A 165 -8.83 5.68 -12.58
N CYS A 166 -7.59 5.19 -12.56
CA CYS A 166 -7.18 4.11 -13.47
C CYS A 166 -7.92 2.79 -13.17
N SER A 167 -7.90 1.84 -14.11
CA SER A 167 -8.71 0.62 -14.03
C SER A 167 -8.53 -0.19 -12.74
N ILE A 168 -7.28 -0.36 -12.26
CA ILE A 168 -7.00 -1.07 -11.01
C ILE A 168 -7.37 -0.23 -9.78
N CYS A 169 -7.09 1.09 -9.79
CA CYS A 169 -7.36 1.96 -8.65
C CYS A 169 -8.87 2.14 -8.43
N LYS A 170 -9.66 2.24 -9.49
CA LYS A 170 -11.14 2.20 -9.42
C LYS A 170 -11.64 0.92 -8.76
N LYS A 171 -11.13 -0.25 -9.17
CA LYS A 171 -11.54 -1.54 -8.60
C LYS A 171 -11.14 -1.69 -7.13
N LYS A 172 -9.98 -1.14 -6.74
CA LYS A 172 -9.47 -1.19 -5.37
C LYS A 172 -9.96 -0.05 -4.47
N GLN A 173 -10.61 0.97 -5.02
CA GLN A 173 -10.84 2.25 -4.33
C GLN A 173 -9.54 2.83 -3.74
N ASN A 174 -8.46 2.80 -4.52
CA ASN A 174 -7.11 3.10 -4.06
C ASN A 174 -6.86 4.61 -3.91
N LYS A 175 -7.27 5.16 -2.77
CA LYS A 175 -6.87 6.48 -2.29
C LYS A 175 -5.59 6.37 -1.47
N HIS A 176 -4.61 7.23 -1.71
CA HIS A 176 -3.32 7.13 -1.02
C HIS A 176 -2.57 8.46 -0.91
N PHE A 177 -1.80 8.65 0.17
CA PHE A 177 -0.70 9.63 0.20
C PHE A 177 0.61 8.90 -0.10
N ILE A 178 1.63 9.65 -0.50
CA ILE A 178 2.93 9.09 -0.87
C ILE A 178 3.99 9.61 0.09
N VAL A 179 4.86 8.71 0.55
CA VAL A 179 6.05 9.03 1.35
C VAL A 179 7.32 8.45 0.70
N PRO A 180 8.50 9.06 0.91
CA PRO A 180 9.78 8.44 0.61
C PRO A 180 9.97 7.12 1.38
N ALA A 181 10.76 6.19 0.82
CA ALA A 181 11.03 4.91 1.47
C ALA A 181 11.69 5.06 2.85
N SER A 182 12.54 6.07 3.05
CA SER A 182 13.18 6.39 4.33
C SER A 182 12.18 6.67 5.46
N ARG A 183 10.97 7.13 5.12
CA ARG A 183 9.91 7.44 6.09
C ARG A 183 8.99 6.26 6.40
N PHE A 184 9.18 5.11 5.76
CA PHE A 184 8.32 3.94 5.93
C PHE A 184 9.09 2.78 6.54
N LYS A 185 8.46 2.07 7.48
CA LYS A 185 9.03 0.85 8.05
C LYS A 185 7.96 -0.23 8.20
N LEU A 186 8.21 -1.39 7.59
CA LEU A 186 7.42 -2.58 7.84
C LEU A 186 7.79 -3.17 9.20
N LEU A 187 6.82 -3.29 10.10
CA LEU A 187 7.01 -3.81 11.46
C LEU A 187 6.75 -5.32 11.54
N LYS A 188 5.80 -5.82 10.74
CA LYS A 188 5.38 -7.23 10.74
C LYS A 188 4.77 -7.62 9.40
N GLY A 189 4.88 -8.91 9.03
CA GLY A 189 4.07 -9.51 7.98
C GLY A 189 4.72 -9.58 6.60
N ALA A 190 6.05 -9.60 6.53
CA ALA A 190 6.79 -9.71 5.26
C ALA A 190 6.46 -11.00 4.51
N GLU A 191 6.20 -12.08 5.24
CA GLU A 191 5.74 -13.37 4.72
C GLU A 191 4.26 -13.33 4.27
N SER A 192 3.48 -12.47 4.92
CA SER A 192 2.04 -12.31 4.75
C SER A 192 1.64 -11.38 3.59
N ILE A 193 2.60 -10.74 2.91
CA ILE A 193 2.36 -9.88 1.74
C ILE A 193 2.61 -10.61 0.42
N THR A 194 1.83 -10.28 -0.61
CA THR A 194 2.07 -10.64 -2.02
C THR A 194 1.99 -9.39 -2.88
N THR A 195 2.53 -9.47 -4.09
CA THR A 195 2.63 -8.34 -5.01
C THR A 195 2.01 -8.72 -6.35
N TYR A 196 1.17 -7.82 -6.87
CA TYR A 196 0.66 -7.88 -8.22
C TYR A 196 1.25 -6.74 -9.07
N THR A 197 1.77 -7.08 -10.24
CA THR A 197 2.29 -6.13 -11.23
C THR A 197 1.59 -6.37 -12.58
N PHE A 198 1.45 -5.31 -13.37
CA PHE A 198 0.89 -5.38 -14.72
C PHE A 198 1.37 -4.19 -15.56
N ASN A 199 1.04 -4.20 -16.84
CA ASN A 199 1.38 -3.14 -17.80
C ASN A 199 2.91 -2.88 -17.83
N THR A 200 3.38 -1.74 -17.30
CA THR A 200 4.82 -1.43 -17.28
C THR A 200 5.60 -2.18 -16.20
N ASN A 201 4.92 -2.95 -15.33
CA ASN A 201 5.50 -3.67 -14.19
C ASN A 201 6.24 -2.78 -13.17
N LYS A 202 6.04 -1.46 -13.23
CA LYS A 202 6.68 -0.48 -12.33
C LYS A 202 5.93 -0.30 -11.02
N ALA A 203 4.60 -0.25 -11.08
CA ALA A 203 3.78 -0.23 -9.88
C ALA A 203 3.78 -1.64 -9.27
N GLN A 204 4.10 -1.73 -7.98
CA GLN A 204 4.04 -2.97 -7.22
C GLN A 204 2.86 -2.88 -6.26
N HIS A 205 1.75 -3.53 -6.63
CA HIS A 205 0.55 -3.55 -5.81
C HIS A 205 0.68 -4.62 -4.72
N THR A 206 1.24 -4.24 -3.58
CA THR A 206 1.47 -5.11 -2.42
C THR A 206 0.21 -5.22 -1.55
N PHE A 207 -0.23 -6.41 -1.18
CA PHE A 207 -1.39 -6.60 -0.31
C PHE A 207 -1.27 -7.85 0.54
N CYS A 208 -2.05 -7.91 1.62
CA CYS A 208 -2.06 -9.04 2.53
C CYS A 208 -2.66 -10.28 1.85
N LYS A 209 -1.92 -11.38 1.77
CA LYS A 209 -2.38 -12.68 1.25
C LYS A 209 -3.56 -13.26 2.03
N ARG A 210 -3.71 -12.87 3.31
CA ARG A 210 -4.73 -13.42 4.21
C ARG A 210 -6.09 -12.72 4.11
N CYS A 211 -6.10 -11.38 4.03
CA CYS A 211 -7.34 -10.60 4.03
C CYS A 211 -7.55 -9.73 2.77
N GLY A 212 -6.61 -9.73 1.82
CA GLY A 212 -6.70 -8.99 0.57
C GLY A 212 -6.46 -7.47 0.67
N VAL A 213 -6.36 -6.91 1.88
CA VAL A 213 -6.18 -5.46 2.07
C VAL A 213 -4.81 -4.99 1.58
N GLN A 214 -4.81 -3.96 0.73
CA GLN A 214 -3.65 -3.20 0.28
C GLN A 214 -3.45 -2.00 1.20
N SER A 215 -2.68 -2.18 2.29
CA SER A 215 -2.42 -1.10 3.24
C SER A 215 -1.32 -0.13 2.77
N PHE A 216 -0.41 -0.61 1.93
CA PHE A 216 0.59 0.19 1.23
C PHE A 216 0.95 -0.47 -0.11
N TYR A 217 1.56 0.28 -1.03
CA TYR A 217 2.07 -0.24 -2.30
C TYR A 217 3.17 0.67 -2.86
N THR A 218 3.93 0.21 -3.85
CA THR A 218 4.88 1.07 -4.58
C THR A 218 4.21 1.62 -5.84
N PRO A 219 3.91 2.93 -5.91
CA PRO A 219 3.26 3.53 -7.08
C PRO A 219 4.22 3.68 -8.26
N ARG A 220 3.68 3.61 -9.50
CA ARG A 220 4.45 3.85 -10.73
C ARG A 220 5.11 5.24 -10.76
N SER A 221 4.44 6.25 -10.21
CA SER A 221 4.90 7.65 -10.21
C SER A 221 6.08 7.89 -9.27
N ASN A 222 6.20 7.09 -8.21
CA ASN A 222 7.17 7.25 -7.13
C ASN A 222 7.75 5.88 -6.74
N PRO A 223 8.63 5.29 -7.57
CA PRO A 223 9.17 3.95 -7.33
C PRO A 223 10.11 3.87 -6.11
N GLY A 224 10.67 5.01 -5.67
CA GLY A 224 11.48 5.12 -4.44
C GLY A 224 10.67 5.41 -3.17
N GLY A 225 9.34 5.24 -3.22
CA GLY A 225 8.46 5.52 -2.10
C GLY A 225 7.28 4.57 -2.01
N PHE A 226 6.44 4.82 -1.01
CA PHE A 226 5.24 4.04 -0.76
C PHE A 226 4.00 4.91 -0.81
N GLY A 227 2.98 4.42 -1.51
CA GLY A 227 1.62 4.91 -1.41
C GLY A 227 0.92 4.22 -0.24
N ILE A 228 0.49 4.98 0.77
CA ILE A 228 -0.17 4.46 1.97
C ILE A 228 -1.67 4.69 1.88
N ALA A 229 -2.46 3.66 2.10
CA ALA A 229 -3.91 3.76 2.15
C ALA A 229 -4.34 4.43 3.47
N PRO A 230 -4.99 5.60 3.47
CA PRO A 230 -5.28 6.35 4.69
C PRO A 230 -6.26 5.62 5.61
N HIS A 231 -7.18 4.84 5.04
CA HIS A 231 -8.14 4.01 5.78
C HIS A 231 -7.51 2.77 6.44
N CYS A 232 -6.21 2.55 6.24
CA CYS A 232 -5.43 1.49 6.89
C CYS A 232 -4.53 2.02 8.02
N LEU A 233 -4.56 3.33 8.30
CA LEU A 233 -3.92 3.91 9.47
C LEU A 233 -4.75 3.62 10.72
N ASP A 234 -4.07 3.45 11.85
CA ASP A 234 -4.74 3.41 13.15
C ASP A 234 -5.21 4.83 13.54
N GLU A 235 -6.22 4.90 14.39
CA GLU A 235 -6.80 6.17 14.84
C GLU A 235 -5.83 7.00 15.71
N GLY A 236 -6.03 8.31 15.72
CA GLY A 236 -5.44 9.23 16.70
C GLY A 236 -4.34 10.16 16.21
N THR A 237 -3.80 9.97 15.01
CA THR A 237 -2.67 10.79 14.49
C THR A 237 -3.03 11.65 13.28
N VAL A 238 -4.12 11.32 12.57
CA VAL A 238 -4.62 12.10 11.43
C VAL A 238 -5.51 13.24 11.93
N ARG A 239 -5.22 14.47 11.51
CA ARG A 239 -5.95 15.68 11.86
C ARG A 239 -6.90 16.13 10.75
N SER A 240 -6.45 16.14 9.51
CA SER A 240 -7.28 16.52 8.36
C SER A 240 -6.88 15.75 7.10
N VAL A 241 -7.79 15.72 6.12
CA VAL A 241 -7.58 15.02 4.84
C VAL A 241 -8.06 15.92 3.72
N VAL A 242 -7.18 16.17 2.75
CA VAL A 242 -7.52 16.82 1.47
C VAL A 242 -7.34 15.79 0.37
N ILE A 243 -8.32 15.68 -0.52
CA ILE A 243 -8.31 14.72 -1.63
C ILE A 243 -8.12 15.49 -2.95
N GLU A 244 -7.09 15.10 -3.70
CA GLU A 244 -6.81 15.56 -5.06
C GLU A 244 -7.09 14.42 -6.04
N GLU A 245 -7.91 14.67 -7.05
CA GLU A 245 -8.20 13.68 -8.08
C GLU A 245 -7.02 13.53 -9.05
N PHE A 246 -6.68 12.29 -9.40
CA PHE A 246 -5.64 11.99 -10.36
C PHE A 246 -6.21 11.19 -11.54
N ASN A 247 -6.05 11.74 -12.75
CA ASN A 247 -6.48 11.08 -13.98
C ASN A 247 -5.49 9.97 -14.40
N GLY A 248 -5.56 8.84 -13.72
CA GLY A 248 -4.76 7.66 -14.05
C GLY A 248 -5.20 6.91 -15.30
N SER A 249 -6.38 7.18 -15.87
CA SER A 249 -6.77 6.64 -17.19
C SER A 249 -5.96 7.24 -18.34
N ASP A 250 -5.49 8.49 -18.19
CA ASP A 250 -4.58 9.16 -19.12
C ASP A 250 -3.27 9.53 -18.41
N TRP A 251 -2.57 8.49 -17.94
CA TRP A 251 -1.44 8.64 -17.02
C TRP A 251 -0.30 9.51 -17.59
N GLU A 252 0.02 9.35 -18.88
CA GLU A 252 1.14 10.08 -19.50
C GLU A 252 0.87 11.58 -19.57
N LYS A 253 -0.36 11.98 -19.91
CA LYS A 253 -0.78 13.38 -19.89
C LYS A 253 -0.85 13.90 -18.46
N ALA A 254 -1.52 13.17 -17.57
CA ALA A 254 -1.66 13.55 -16.17
C ALA A 254 -0.31 13.81 -15.52
N MET A 255 0.69 12.95 -15.72
CA MET A 255 2.02 13.18 -15.15
C MET A 255 2.72 14.43 -15.68
N LYS A 256 2.46 14.88 -16.92
CA LYS A 256 3.03 16.14 -17.43
C LYS A 256 2.40 17.35 -16.75
N GLU A 257 1.10 17.30 -16.49
CA GLU A 257 0.31 18.42 -15.96
C GLU A 257 0.37 18.50 -14.42
N HIS A 258 0.43 17.34 -13.74
CA HIS A 258 0.38 17.23 -12.28
C HIS A 258 1.74 17.49 -11.65
N LYS A 259 1.91 18.68 -11.07
CA LYS A 259 3.19 19.12 -10.47
C LYS A 259 3.44 18.53 -9.08
N THR A 260 2.39 18.19 -8.34
CA THR A 260 2.46 17.77 -6.93
C THR A 260 2.97 16.35 -6.74
N ILE A 261 2.45 15.38 -7.51
CA ILE A 261 2.69 13.95 -7.26
C ILE A 261 4.13 13.48 -7.54
N LYS A 262 4.85 14.14 -8.47
CA LYS A 262 6.18 13.70 -8.96
C LYS A 262 7.31 13.78 -7.94
N ASN A 263 7.16 14.63 -6.93
CA ASN A 263 8.21 14.91 -5.96
C ASN A 263 7.90 14.31 -4.59
N MET A 264 6.79 13.58 -4.43
CA MET A 264 6.35 13.10 -3.12
C MET A 264 7.26 12.03 -2.51
N SER A 265 8.04 11.29 -3.33
CA SER A 265 9.05 10.36 -2.82
C SER A 265 10.48 10.84 -2.96
N LYS A 266 10.70 12.11 -3.31
CA LYS A 266 12.03 12.71 -3.25
C LYS A 266 12.22 13.20 -1.82
N GLU A 267 13.38 12.92 -1.25
CA GLU A 267 13.74 13.35 0.11
C GLU A 267 13.80 14.88 0.20
#